data_AF-A0A418SRQ4-F1
#
_entry.id   AF-A0A418SRQ4-F1
#
_cell.length_a   1.000
_cell.length_b   1.000
_cell.length_c   1.000
_cell.angle_alpha   90.00
_cell.angle_beta   90.00
_cell.angle_gamma   90.00
#
_symmetry.space_group_name_H-M   'P 1'
#
loop_
_entity.id
_entity.type
_entity.pdbx_description
1 polymer ?
#
loop_
_entity_poly.entity_id
_entity_poly.type
_entity_poly.pdbx_seq_one_letter_code
_entity_poly.pdbx_strand_id
1 'polypeptide(L)'
;MSYPFHPENIIKTDQPEEWAGSCSYLVGSLVRTAQLALENTGSGACTDEERISAAASTLEIAQALLGIVIDGTEALQAKAGAGLYRRDEE
;
A
#
# COMPACT_ATOMS: atom_id res chain seq x y z
N MET A 1 -19.23 -13.17 -0.46
CA MET A 1 -18.59 -11.90 -0.04
C MET A 1 -18.83 -10.89 -1.14
N SER A 2 -19.61 -9.84 -0.88
CA SER A 2 -19.63 -8.68 -1.78
C SER A 2 -18.30 -7.97 -1.56
N TYR A 3 -17.45 -7.93 -2.59
CA TYR A 3 -16.24 -7.15 -2.54
C TYR A 3 -16.64 -5.67 -2.59
N PRO A 4 -16.30 -4.86 -1.57
CA PRO A 4 -16.70 -3.45 -1.53
C PRO A 4 -16.07 -2.60 -2.65
N PHE A 5 -15.11 -3.16 -3.38
CA PHE A 5 -14.30 -2.45 -4.35
C PHE A 5 -14.15 -3.27 -5.64
N HIS A 6 -14.73 -2.77 -6.75
CA HIS A 6 -14.47 -3.32 -8.08
C HIS A 6 -13.06 -2.92 -8.53
N PRO A 7 -12.23 -3.86 -9.04
CA PRO A 7 -10.84 -3.57 -9.47
C PRO A 7 -10.74 -2.43 -10.51
N GLU A 8 -11.80 -2.24 -11.28
CA GLU A 8 -11.90 -1.22 -12.34
C GLU A 8 -11.89 0.20 -11.76
N ASN A 9 -12.35 0.34 -10.51
CA ASN A 9 -12.38 1.60 -9.78
C ASN A 9 -11.05 1.90 -9.06
N ILE A 10 -10.09 0.96 -9.04
CA ILE A 10 -8.73 1.22 -8.51
C ILE A 10 -8.02 2.27 -9.37
N ILE A 11 -8.30 2.28 -10.68
CA ILE A 11 -7.58 3.12 -11.66
C ILE A 11 -8.36 4.40 -12.00
N LYS A 12 -9.71 4.36 -11.90
CA LYS A 12 -10.58 5.51 -12.15
C LYS A 12 -11.63 5.60 -11.06
N THR A 13 -11.43 6.50 -10.11
CA THR A 13 -12.35 6.74 -9.00
C THR A 13 -12.71 8.21 -8.90
N ASP A 14 -13.98 8.49 -8.61
CA ASP A 14 -14.47 9.83 -8.32
C ASP A 14 -14.17 10.26 -6.87
N GLN A 15 -13.66 9.34 -6.04
CA GLN A 15 -13.37 9.55 -4.61
C GLN A 15 -11.91 9.19 -4.27
N PRO A 16 -10.92 9.96 -4.77
CA PRO A 16 -9.50 9.63 -4.62
C PRO A 16 -9.02 9.58 -3.17
N GLU A 17 -9.64 10.33 -2.26
CA GLU A 17 -9.25 10.41 -0.85
C GLU A 17 -9.56 9.11 -0.08
N GLU A 18 -10.76 8.54 -0.29
CA GLU A 18 -11.16 7.25 0.30
C GLU A 18 -10.30 6.10 -0.24
N TRP A 19 -9.93 6.18 -1.51
CA TRP A 19 -9.06 5.20 -2.16
C TRP A 19 -7.61 5.31 -1.71
N ALA A 20 -7.08 6.53 -1.55
CA ALA A 20 -5.75 6.72 -0.97
C ALA A 20 -5.66 6.15 0.45
N GLY A 21 -6.68 6.41 1.28
CA GLY A 21 -6.82 5.79 2.60
C GLY A 21 -6.85 4.26 2.52
N SER A 22 -7.70 3.70 1.67
CA SER A 22 -7.82 2.24 1.49
C SER A 22 -6.52 1.60 0.98
N CYS A 23 -5.83 2.24 0.04
CA CYS A 23 -4.52 1.81 -0.47
C CYS A 23 -3.48 1.77 0.65
N SER A 24 -3.45 2.76 1.54
CA SER A 24 -2.53 2.76 2.69
C SER A 24 -2.72 1.55 3.62
N TYR A 25 -3.98 1.18 3.90
CA TYR A 25 -4.30 0.00 4.71
C TYR A 25 -3.94 -1.31 3.99
N LEU A 26 -4.15 -1.36 2.67
CA LEU A 26 -3.76 -2.48 1.81
C LEU A 26 -2.25 -2.69 1.82
N VAL A 27 -1.46 -1.63 1.65
CA VAL A 27 0.00 -1.67 1.74
C VAL A 27 0.44 -2.22 3.09
N GLY A 28 -0.08 -1.68 4.20
CA GLY A 28 0.25 -2.15 5.54
C GLY A 28 -0.08 -3.63 5.75
N SER A 29 -1.21 -4.09 5.22
CA SER A 29 -1.65 -5.49 5.30
C SER A 29 -0.74 -6.42 4.50
N LEU A 30 -0.31 -6.02 3.30
CA LEU A 30 0.62 -6.78 2.46
C LEU A 30 1.99 -6.92 3.11
N VAL A 31 2.54 -5.81 3.63
CA VAL A 31 3.83 -5.84 4.36
C VAL A 31 3.75 -6.76 5.57
N ARG A 32 2.67 -6.66 6.36
CA ARG A 32 2.48 -7.52 7.53
C ARG A 32 2.36 -8.99 7.14
N THR A 33 1.66 -9.29 6.06
CA THR A 33 1.50 -10.66 5.55
C THR A 33 2.84 -11.23 5.10
N ALA A 34 3.65 -10.47 4.38
CA ALA A 34 4.98 -10.88 3.97
C ALA A 34 5.91 -11.15 5.17
N GLN A 35 5.87 -10.30 6.20
CA GLN A 35 6.62 -10.51 7.45
C GLN A 35 6.20 -11.82 8.15
N LEU A 36 4.90 -12.01 8.33
CA LEU A 36 4.36 -13.23 8.96
C LEU A 36 4.72 -14.49 8.17
N ALA A 37 4.71 -14.41 6.83
CA ALA A 37 5.15 -15.51 5.98
C ALA A 37 6.63 -15.84 6.22
N LEU A 38 7.51 -14.85 6.30
CA LEU A 38 8.94 -15.08 6.55
C LEU A 38 9.21 -15.64 7.96
N GLU A 39 8.46 -15.19 8.97
CA GLU A 39 8.56 -15.69 10.35
C GLU A 39 7.99 -17.11 10.52
N ASN A 40 7.04 -17.51 9.66
CA ASN A 40 6.42 -18.82 9.74
C ASN A 40 7.28 -19.91 9.08
N THR A 41 8.13 -20.52 9.88
CA THR A 41 9.00 -21.64 9.49
C THR A 41 8.36 -23.03 9.69
N GLY A 42 7.13 -23.08 10.21
CA GLY A 42 6.60 -24.30 10.86
C GLY A 42 5.62 -25.15 10.06
N SER A 43 5.18 -24.73 8.86
CA SER A 43 4.10 -25.43 8.15
C SER A 43 4.54 -26.55 7.22
N GLY A 44 5.82 -26.58 6.81
CA GLY A 44 6.35 -27.54 5.83
C GLY A 44 5.66 -27.53 4.46
N ALA A 45 4.82 -26.52 4.19
CA ALA A 45 3.99 -26.44 3.00
C ALA A 45 4.75 -25.97 1.75
N CYS A 46 5.87 -25.27 1.92
CA CYS A 46 6.76 -24.80 0.85
C CYS A 46 8.21 -24.75 1.36
N THR A 47 9.17 -24.73 0.43
CA THR A 47 10.58 -24.57 0.78
C THR A 47 10.86 -23.14 1.27
N ASP A 48 12.00 -22.96 1.96
CA ASP A 48 12.43 -21.63 2.40
C ASP A 48 12.61 -20.67 1.21
N GLU A 49 13.10 -21.17 0.09
CA GLU A 49 13.34 -20.41 -1.14
C GLU A 49 12.03 -19.95 -1.79
N GLU A 50 11.04 -20.83 -1.88
CA GLU A 50 9.70 -20.49 -2.38
C GLU A 50 9.02 -19.44 -1.50
N ARG A 51 9.15 -19.58 -0.18
CA ARG A 51 8.59 -18.65 0.80
C ARG A 51 9.23 -17.27 0.69
N ILE A 52 10.56 -17.21 0.61
CA ILE A 52 11.31 -15.96 0.44
C ILE A 52 10.93 -15.29 -0.87
N SER A 53 10.86 -16.05 -1.97
CA SER A 53 10.47 -15.53 -3.29
C SER A 53 9.05 -14.95 -3.27
N ALA A 54 8.07 -15.66 -2.71
CA ALA A 54 6.69 -15.18 -2.62
C ALA A 54 6.55 -13.92 -1.73
N ALA A 55 7.28 -13.88 -0.60
CA ALA A 55 7.32 -12.71 0.26
C ALA A 55 7.95 -11.50 -0.46
N ALA A 56 9.01 -11.71 -1.24
CA ALA A 56 9.66 -10.66 -2.03
C ALA A 56 8.69 -10.07 -3.07
N SER A 57 8.01 -10.91 -3.85
CA SER A 57 7.01 -10.43 -4.83
C SER A 57 5.85 -9.67 -4.17
N THR A 58 5.43 -10.09 -2.97
CA THR A 58 4.40 -9.39 -2.21
C THR A 58 4.87 -8.00 -1.76
N LEU A 59 6.12 -7.87 -1.34
CA LEU A 59 6.72 -6.61 -0.94
C LEU A 59 6.92 -5.65 -2.12
N GLU A 60 7.26 -6.17 -3.31
CA GLU A 60 7.35 -5.35 -4.53
C GLU A 60 6.00 -4.71 -4.88
N ILE A 61 4.91 -5.47 -4.80
CA ILE A 61 3.55 -4.94 -5.01
C ILE A 61 3.20 -3.90 -3.94
N ALA A 62 3.54 -4.18 -2.67
CA ALA A 62 3.31 -3.24 -1.59
C ALA A 62 4.08 -1.91 -1.79
N GLN A 63 5.31 -1.96 -2.30
CA GLN A 63 6.09 -0.77 -2.65
C GLN A 63 5.46 0.02 -3.80
N ALA A 64 4.98 -0.66 -4.85
CA ALA A 64 4.31 0.01 -5.97
C ALA A 64 3.04 0.76 -5.49
N LEU A 65 2.23 0.12 -4.65
CA LEU A 65 1.04 0.73 -4.06
C LEU A 65 1.37 1.87 -3.08
N LEU A 66 2.49 1.77 -2.35
CA LEU A 66 2.95 2.84 -1.47
C LEU A 66 3.30 4.11 -2.27
N GLY A 67 3.85 3.98 -3.48
CA GLY A 67 4.09 5.12 -4.37
C GLY A 67 2.82 5.91 -4.67
N ILE A 68 1.70 5.22 -4.96
CA ILE A 68 0.40 5.86 -5.21
C ILE A 68 -0.08 6.63 -3.97
N VAL A 69 0.10 6.05 -2.78
CA VAL A 69 -0.25 6.71 -1.52
C VAL A 69 0.59 7.96 -1.32
N ILE A 70 1.90 7.87 -1.54
CA ILE A 70 2.83 9.02 -1.42
C ILE A 70 2.37 10.14 -2.36
N ASP A 71 2.23 9.88 -3.64
CA ASP A 71 1.82 10.87 -4.65
C ASP A 71 0.49 11.54 -4.28
N GLY A 72 -0.50 10.75 -3.83
CA GLY A 72 -1.79 11.26 -3.37
C GLY A 72 -1.68 12.15 -2.13
N THR A 73 -0.88 11.75 -1.14
CA THR A 73 -0.65 12.53 0.09
C THR A 73 0.12 13.82 -0.18
N GLU A 74 1.12 13.80 -1.06
CA GLU A 74 1.87 15.00 -1.45
C GLU A 74 0.98 16.01 -2.16
N ALA A 75 0.15 15.56 -3.11
CA ALA A 75 -0.81 16.41 -3.80
C ALA A 75 -1.82 17.07 -2.82
N LEU A 76 -2.24 16.33 -1.80
CA LEU A 76 -3.14 16.85 -0.76
C LEU A 76 -2.43 17.86 0.16
N GLN A 77 -1.20 17.57 0.60
CA GLN A 77 -0.38 18.50 1.40
C GLN A 77 -0.11 19.80 0.65
N ALA A 78 0.19 19.72 -0.66
CA ALA A 78 0.38 20.89 -1.50
C ALA A 78 -0.88 21.77 -1.59
N LYS A 79 -2.07 21.17 -1.77
CA LYS A 79 -3.35 21.90 -1.78
C LYS A 79 -3.68 22.52 -0.43
N ALA A 80 -3.36 21.83 0.66
CA ALA A 80 -3.61 22.31 2.02
C ALA A 80 -2.57 23.33 2.51
N GLY A 81 -1.49 23.60 1.75
CA GLY A 81 -0.40 24.46 2.20
C GLY A 81 0.31 23.92 3.45
N ALA A 82 0.40 22.60 3.58
CA ALA A 82 0.96 21.91 4.73
C ALA A 82 2.24 21.14 4.35
N GLY A 83 2.97 20.66 5.35
CA GLY A 83 4.20 19.88 5.13
C GLY A 83 5.31 20.72 4.46
N LEU A 84 5.95 20.16 3.43
CA LEU A 84 7.01 20.82 2.65
C LEU A 84 6.51 22.04 1.86
N TYR A 85 5.21 22.18 1.67
CA TYR A 85 4.57 23.28 0.95
C TYR A 85 4.00 24.35 1.88
N ARG A 86 4.29 24.25 3.18
CA ARG A 86 3.97 25.31 4.13
C ARG A 86 4.73 26.55 3.71
N ARG A 87 3.99 27.60 3.32
CA ARG A 87 4.59 28.91 3.15
C ARG A 87 4.96 29.40 4.55
N ASP A 88 6.25 29.52 4.81
CA ASP A 88 6.70 30.27 5.99
C ASP A 88 6.14 31.69 5.83
N GLU A 89 5.24 32.07 6.72
CA GLU A 89 4.69 33.41 6.80
C GLU A 89 5.83 34.35 7.29
N GLU A 90 6.49 35.02 6.35
CA GLU A 90 7.23 36.28 6.60
C GLU A 90 6.29 37.48 6.52
#